data_AF-A0AAQ3KKW6-F1
#
_entry.id   AF-A0AAQ3KKW6-F1
#
_cell.length_a   1.000
_cell.length_b   1.000
_cell.length_c   1.000
_cell.angle_alpha   90.00
_cell.angle_beta   90.00
_cell.angle_gamma   90.00
#
_symmetry.space_group_name_H-M   'P 1'
#
loop_
_entity.id
_entity.type
_entity.pdbx_description
1 polymer ?
#
loop_
_entity_poly.entity_id
_entity_poly.type
_entity_poly.pdbx_seq_one_letter_code
_entity_poly.pdbx_strand_id
1 'polypeptide(L)'
;MEAAVEDGVDVLSLSLGSEPSPFYSDPVALGGFNAINKGIFVSCAAGNSKPSHNTVSNDAPWLLMVAASSMDGLFVATVKIGNGEEFEGESIYQPADFQSKMLALIYPGFINGLLETYHCTNGSLKNIDVRGKLVLCDHGGNIGIVKKGGIIKEAGDAGMILINAPKEGYSTLANVHALPASHIPYAYG
;
A
#
# COMPACT_ATOMS: atom_id res chain seq x y z
N MET A 1 15.00 -22.40 8.52
CA MET A 1 16.33 -21.78 8.58
C MET A 1 17.40 -22.85 8.74
N GLU A 2 17.35 -23.68 9.79
CA GLU A 2 18.25 -24.82 10.03
C GLU A 2 18.51 -25.68 8.77
N ALA A 3 17.46 -26.13 8.07
CA ALA A 3 17.63 -26.92 6.85
C ALA A 3 18.44 -26.20 5.76
N ALA A 4 18.19 -24.91 5.51
CA ALA A 4 18.95 -24.14 4.53
C ALA A 4 20.43 -23.96 4.94
N VAL A 5 20.68 -23.88 6.24
CA VAL A 5 22.04 -23.85 6.79
C VAL A 5 22.74 -25.19 6.56
N GLU A 6 22.04 -26.32 6.71
CA GLU A 6 22.57 -27.67 6.40
C GLU A 6 22.79 -27.88 4.91
N ASP A 7 21.94 -27.30 4.07
CA ASP A 7 22.08 -27.30 2.61
C ASP A 7 23.27 -26.45 2.12
N GLY A 8 23.93 -25.69 3.02
CA GLY A 8 25.15 -24.95 2.72
C GLY A 8 24.95 -23.67 1.92
N VAL A 9 23.83 -22.96 2.12
CA VAL A 9 23.59 -21.66 1.47
C VAL A 9 24.57 -20.58 1.95
N ASP A 10 24.89 -19.62 1.09
CA ASP A 10 25.74 -18.47 1.46
C ASP A 10 24.96 -17.31 2.10
N VAL A 11 23.69 -17.15 1.71
CA VAL A 11 22.83 -16.03 2.13
C VAL A 11 21.41 -16.51 2.41
N LEU A 12 20.83 -16.00 3.50
CA LEU A 12 19.41 -16.11 3.81
C LEU A 12 18.73 -14.75 3.63
N SER A 13 17.64 -14.73 2.85
CA SER A 13 16.79 -13.57 2.67
C SER A 13 15.40 -13.83 3.26
N LEU A 14 15.03 -13.03 4.27
CA LEU A 14 13.86 -13.27 5.11
C LEU A 14 12.95 -12.05 5.11
N SER A 15 11.91 -12.08 4.27
CA SER A 15 10.83 -11.09 4.27
C SER A 15 9.71 -11.49 5.22
N LEU A 16 10.07 -11.71 6.49
CA LEU A 16 9.18 -12.08 7.58
C LEU A 16 9.62 -11.39 8.86
N GLY A 17 8.73 -11.32 9.83
CA GLY A 17 8.99 -10.76 11.15
C GLY A 17 7.72 -10.84 12.00
N SER A 18 7.89 -10.66 13.30
CA SER A 18 6.79 -10.55 14.26
C SER A 18 6.89 -9.25 15.04
N GLU A 19 6.00 -9.08 16.02
CA GLU A 19 6.22 -8.08 17.05
C GLU A 19 7.56 -8.31 17.75
N PRO A 20 8.25 -7.24 18.18
CA PRO A 20 9.53 -7.36 18.87
C PRO A 20 9.40 -8.24 20.10
N SER A 21 10.33 -9.18 20.28
CA SER A 21 10.37 -10.05 21.45
C SER A 21 11.83 -10.28 21.88
N PRO A 22 12.09 -10.68 23.13
CA PRO A 22 13.45 -11.00 23.54
C PRO A 22 14.11 -12.03 22.61
N PHE A 23 15.40 -11.85 22.30
CA PHE A 23 16.09 -12.66 21.29
C PHE A 23 16.03 -14.17 21.54
N TYR A 24 15.99 -14.60 22.80
CA TYR A 24 15.90 -16.03 23.16
C TYR A 24 14.53 -16.66 22.86
N SER A 25 13.51 -15.84 22.61
CA SER A 25 12.16 -16.26 22.22
C SER A 25 11.83 -15.95 20.77
N ASP A 26 12.68 -15.21 20.06
CA ASP A 26 12.49 -14.89 18.65
C ASP A 26 13.16 -15.97 17.78
N PRO A 27 12.38 -16.75 17.00
CA PRO A 27 12.93 -17.79 16.13
C PRO A 27 13.82 -17.25 15.01
N VAL A 28 13.61 -16.00 14.55
CA VAL A 28 14.45 -15.36 13.54
C VAL A 28 15.80 -14.99 14.14
N ALA A 29 15.80 -14.40 15.35
CA ALA A 29 17.02 -14.09 16.07
C ALA A 29 17.82 -15.36 16.38
N LEU A 30 17.20 -16.40 16.94
CA LEU A 30 17.86 -17.67 17.28
C LEU A 30 18.44 -18.38 16.05
N GLY A 31 17.61 -18.55 15.01
CA GLY A 31 18.05 -19.19 13.77
C GLY A 31 19.15 -18.38 13.09
N GLY A 32 19.02 -17.05 13.07
CA GLY A 32 19.99 -16.16 12.44
C GLY A 32 21.34 -16.19 13.15
N PHE A 33 21.35 -16.34 14.48
CA PHE A 33 22.57 -16.52 15.24
C PHE A 33 23.31 -17.81 14.85
N ASN A 34 22.58 -18.92 14.71
CA ASN A 34 23.16 -20.19 14.25
C ASN A 34 23.71 -20.09 12.82
N ALA A 35 22.95 -19.47 11.91
CA ALA A 35 23.38 -19.25 10.53
C ALA A 35 24.70 -18.44 10.46
N ILE A 36 24.77 -17.33 11.20
CA ILE A 36 25.96 -16.46 11.20
C ILE A 36 27.17 -17.14 11.82
N ASN A 37 26.99 -17.97 12.85
CA ASN A 37 28.08 -18.77 13.42
C ASN A 37 28.67 -19.79 12.41
N LYS A 38 27.90 -20.15 11.38
CA LYS A 38 28.34 -21.00 10.27
C LYS A 38 28.80 -20.19 9.05
N GLY A 39 28.95 -18.87 9.18
CA GLY A 39 29.42 -17.98 8.13
C GLY A 39 28.36 -17.56 7.11
N ILE A 40 27.07 -17.80 7.39
CA ILE A 40 25.96 -17.50 6.48
C ILE A 40 25.41 -16.11 6.78
N PHE A 41 25.31 -15.27 5.75
CA PHE A 41 24.78 -13.92 5.89
C PHE A 41 23.25 -13.93 5.95
N VAL A 42 22.65 -13.12 6.83
CA VAL A 42 21.18 -13.07 7.00
C VAL A 42 20.66 -11.66 6.81
N SER A 43 19.78 -11.49 5.82
CA SER A 43 19.05 -10.25 5.54
C SER A 43 17.58 -10.40 5.92
N CYS A 44 17.07 -9.48 6.75
CA CYS A 44 15.70 -9.48 7.25
C CYS A 44 15.00 -8.13 7.00
N ALA A 45 13.69 -8.16 6.75
CA ALA A 45 12.89 -6.94 6.64
C ALA A 45 12.72 -6.24 8.00
N ALA A 46 12.74 -4.90 8.05
CA ALA A 46 12.51 -4.14 9.27
C ALA A 46 11.03 -4.20 9.76
N GLY A 47 10.09 -4.50 8.86
CA GLY A 47 8.65 -4.49 9.13
C GLY A 47 7.92 -3.31 8.47
N ASN A 48 6.59 -3.36 8.45
CA ASN A 48 5.73 -2.38 7.76
C ASN A 48 4.82 -1.59 8.72
N SER A 49 5.12 -1.62 10.03
CA SER A 49 4.24 -1.13 11.10
C SER A 49 4.35 0.38 11.36
N LYS A 50 4.56 1.19 10.31
CA LYS A 50 4.53 2.66 10.35
C LYS A 50 3.16 3.22 10.79
N PRO A 51 3.05 4.43 11.37
CA PRO A 51 4.09 5.46 11.59
C PRO A 51 4.62 5.53 13.03
N SER A 52 4.18 4.63 13.92
CA SER A 52 4.58 4.69 15.34
C SER A 52 6.09 4.48 15.51
N HIS A 53 6.67 5.15 16.49
CA HIS A 53 8.06 4.94 16.87
C HIS A 53 8.28 3.53 17.43
N ASN A 54 9.51 3.01 17.28
CA ASN A 54 9.96 1.73 17.85
C ASN A 54 9.16 0.51 17.34
N THR A 55 8.95 0.43 16.03
CA THR A 55 8.11 -0.59 15.36
C THR A 55 8.89 -1.61 14.55
N VAL A 56 10.20 -1.68 14.75
CA VAL A 56 11.11 -2.59 14.04
C VAL A 56 10.92 -4.02 14.53
N SER A 57 10.73 -4.98 13.61
CA SER A 57 10.46 -6.39 13.94
C SER A 57 11.70 -7.26 14.18
N ASN A 58 12.79 -7.06 13.44
CA ASN A 58 13.96 -7.97 13.43
C ASN A 58 15.21 -7.26 13.96
N ASP A 59 15.24 -6.94 15.25
CA ASP A 59 16.21 -6.05 15.91
C ASP A 59 17.46 -6.74 16.48
N ALA A 60 17.64 -8.03 16.20
CA ALA A 60 18.83 -8.75 16.61
C ALA A 60 20.10 -8.19 15.94
N PRO A 61 21.16 -7.89 16.71
CA PRO A 61 22.31 -7.10 16.23
C PRO A 61 23.18 -7.82 15.19
N TRP A 62 23.01 -9.13 15.04
CA TRP A 62 23.71 -9.94 14.05
C TRP A 62 23.01 -9.95 12.68
N LEU A 63 21.73 -9.52 12.59
CA LEU A 63 20.98 -9.52 11.34
C LEU A 63 21.22 -8.23 10.53
N LEU A 64 21.32 -8.34 9.20
CA LEU A 64 21.15 -7.17 8.35
C LEU A 64 19.66 -6.84 8.28
N MET A 65 19.26 -5.77 8.94
CA MET A 65 17.90 -5.27 8.91
C MET A 65 17.72 -4.24 7.79
N VAL A 66 16.75 -4.47 6.93
CA VAL A 66 16.51 -3.69 5.71
C VAL A 66 15.21 -2.90 5.83
N ALA A 67 15.32 -1.57 5.79
CA ALA A 67 14.18 -0.67 5.64
C ALA A 67 13.78 -0.52 4.17
N ALA A 68 12.57 -0.01 3.92
CA ALA A 68 12.09 0.27 2.57
C ALA A 68 12.10 1.77 2.27
N SER A 69 12.49 2.11 1.04
CA SER A 69 12.41 3.47 0.49
C SER A 69 11.76 3.44 -0.90
N SER A 70 11.35 4.60 -1.40
CA SER A 70 10.93 4.78 -2.78
C SER A 70 12.13 4.78 -3.73
N MET A 71 11.85 4.60 -5.02
CA MET A 71 12.79 4.79 -6.14
C MET A 71 12.26 5.89 -7.07
N ASP A 72 13.11 6.43 -7.94
CA ASP A 72 12.74 7.53 -8.83
C ASP A 72 11.74 7.11 -9.93
N GLY A 73 11.66 5.81 -10.24
CA GLY A 73 10.70 5.27 -11.21
C GLY A 73 9.31 5.08 -10.60
N LEU A 74 8.31 5.77 -11.15
CA LEU A 74 6.91 5.69 -10.73
C LEU A 74 6.04 5.05 -11.82
N PHE A 75 5.01 4.32 -11.41
CA PHE A 75 3.96 3.85 -12.33
C PHE A 75 2.91 4.94 -12.51
N VAL A 76 3.29 6.00 -13.21
CA VAL A 76 2.52 7.25 -13.28
C VAL A 76 1.13 7.02 -13.89
N ALA A 77 0.11 7.48 -13.17
CA ALA A 77 -1.28 7.52 -13.58
C ALA A 77 -1.84 8.93 -13.29
N THR A 78 -1.67 9.85 -14.23
CA THR A 78 -2.03 11.26 -14.06
C THR A 78 -3.55 11.48 -14.01
N VAL A 79 -4.01 12.22 -13.01
CA VAL A 79 -5.39 12.68 -12.89
C VAL A 79 -5.46 14.12 -13.38
N LYS A 80 -6.25 14.38 -14.41
CA LYS A 80 -6.55 15.73 -14.90
C LYS A 80 -7.98 16.10 -14.52
N ILE A 81 -8.15 17.21 -13.81
CA ILE A 81 -9.46 17.69 -13.37
C ILE A 81 -9.97 18.85 -14.24
N GLY A 82 -11.26 19.20 -14.09
CA GLY A 82 -11.96 20.11 -14.99
C GLY A 82 -11.44 21.56 -15.01
N ASN A 83 -10.70 21.99 -13.98
CA ASN A 83 -10.04 23.30 -13.94
C ASN A 83 -8.68 23.33 -14.66
N GLY A 84 -8.22 22.19 -15.20
CA GLY A 84 -6.96 22.06 -15.92
C GLY A 84 -5.76 21.64 -15.06
N GLU A 85 -5.91 21.53 -13.74
CA GLU A 85 -4.86 21.00 -12.87
C GLU A 85 -4.65 19.51 -13.11
N GLU A 86 -3.39 19.10 -12.93
CA GLU A 86 -2.92 17.73 -13.13
C GLU A 86 -2.22 17.24 -11.87
N PHE A 87 -2.57 16.04 -11.43
CA PHE A 87 -1.99 15.39 -10.26
C PHE A 87 -1.33 14.10 -10.68
N GLU A 88 -0.04 13.98 -10.41
CA GLU A 88 0.72 12.76 -10.64
C GLU A 88 0.45 11.78 -9.50
N GLY A 89 -0.30 10.73 -9.80
CA GLY A 89 -0.48 9.58 -8.89
C GLY A 89 0.11 8.31 -9.48
N GLU A 90 -0.14 7.19 -8.81
CA GLU A 90 0.38 5.88 -9.21
C GLU A 90 -0.70 4.83 -9.38
N SER A 91 -0.52 3.95 -10.37
CA SER A 91 -1.33 2.75 -10.59
C SER A 91 -0.64 1.76 -11.51
N ILE A 92 -0.71 0.46 -11.17
CA ILE A 92 -0.22 -0.61 -12.06
C ILE A 92 -1.26 -0.93 -13.15
N TYR A 93 -2.54 -0.64 -12.91
CA TYR A 93 -3.58 -0.90 -13.89
C TYR A 93 -3.53 0.15 -15.02
N GLN A 94 -2.85 -0.20 -16.12
CA GLN A 94 -2.65 0.65 -17.28
C GLN A 94 -3.10 -0.08 -18.57
N PRO A 95 -4.41 -0.18 -18.83
CA PRO A 95 -4.89 -0.85 -20.04
C PRO A 95 -4.49 -0.06 -21.29
N ALA A 96 -3.97 -0.76 -22.30
CA ALA A 96 -3.45 -0.14 -23.52
C ALA A 96 -4.52 0.60 -24.35
N ASP A 97 -5.79 0.23 -24.18
CA ASP A 97 -6.96 0.79 -24.83
C ASP A 97 -7.70 1.82 -23.95
N PHE A 98 -7.08 2.31 -22.87
CA PHE A 98 -7.69 3.32 -22.01
C PHE A 98 -7.93 4.62 -22.77
N GLN A 99 -9.20 4.97 -22.95
CA GLN A 99 -9.59 6.27 -23.49
C GLN A 99 -9.82 7.26 -22.35
N SER A 100 -8.88 8.18 -22.17
CA SER A 100 -9.06 9.30 -21.24
C SER A 100 -10.26 10.15 -21.64
N LYS A 101 -11.25 10.21 -20.74
CA LYS A 101 -12.49 10.98 -20.90
C LYS A 101 -12.71 11.79 -19.63
N MET A 102 -13.23 13.00 -19.79
CA MET A 102 -13.67 13.80 -18.65
C MET A 102 -14.95 13.18 -18.08
N LEU A 103 -14.87 12.65 -16.86
CA LEU A 103 -16.01 12.10 -16.12
C LEU A 103 -16.38 13.04 -14.98
N ALA A 104 -17.64 13.03 -14.57
CA ALA A 104 -18.05 13.76 -13.38
C ALA A 104 -17.31 13.21 -12.15
N LEU A 105 -16.73 14.10 -11.34
CA LEU A 105 -16.10 13.76 -10.07
C LEU A 105 -17.16 13.74 -8.97
N ILE A 106 -17.13 12.72 -8.12
CA ILE A 106 -17.96 12.63 -6.92
C ILE A 106 -17.07 12.33 -5.72
N TYR A 107 -17.31 13.04 -4.62
CA TYR A 107 -16.70 12.75 -3.33
C TYR A 107 -17.78 12.26 -2.36
N PRO A 108 -18.02 10.93 -2.27
CA PRO A 108 -19.15 10.38 -1.54
C PRO A 108 -19.22 10.82 -0.08
N GLY A 109 -18.07 10.91 0.61
CA GLY A 109 -18.01 11.34 2.00
C GLY A 109 -18.57 12.74 2.27
N PHE A 110 -18.48 13.64 1.29
CA PHE A 110 -19.01 14.99 1.40
C PHE A 110 -20.56 15.04 1.36
N ILE A 111 -21.21 14.00 0.84
CA ILE A 111 -22.67 13.94 0.69
C ILE A 111 -23.36 13.64 2.02
N ASN A 112 -22.80 12.71 2.81
CA ASN A 112 -23.42 12.25 4.06
C ASN A 112 -22.56 12.48 5.32
N GLY A 113 -21.31 12.93 5.18
CA GLY A 113 -20.41 13.22 6.28
C GLY A 113 -19.92 12.00 7.06
N LEU A 114 -20.09 10.77 6.55
CA LEU A 114 -19.71 9.55 7.26
C LEU A 114 -18.29 9.10 6.86
N LEU A 115 -17.47 8.74 7.86
CA LEU A 115 -16.09 8.24 7.67
C LEU A 115 -16.02 7.01 6.75
N GLU A 116 -16.98 6.09 6.88
CA GLU A 116 -17.09 4.90 6.03
C GLU A 116 -17.28 5.25 4.55
N THR A 117 -17.96 6.37 4.29
CA THR A 117 -18.22 6.87 2.94
C THR A 117 -17.01 7.60 2.38
N TYR A 118 -16.29 8.38 3.20
CA TYR A 118 -14.98 8.95 2.85
C TYR A 118 -14.00 7.85 2.42
N HIS A 119 -14.00 6.73 3.13
CA HIS A 119 -13.14 5.59 2.84
C HIS A 119 -13.71 4.60 1.81
N CYS A 120 -14.89 4.83 1.23
CA CYS A 120 -15.50 3.92 0.26
C CYS A 120 -15.52 2.45 0.74
N THR A 121 -15.87 2.25 2.02
CA THR A 121 -15.95 0.92 2.63
C THR A 121 -17.19 0.15 2.16
N ASN A 122 -17.28 -1.12 2.55
CA ASN A 122 -18.32 -2.01 2.05
C ASN A 122 -19.72 -1.51 2.42
N GLY A 123 -20.58 -1.31 1.41
CA GLY A 123 -21.95 -0.82 1.59
C GLY A 123 -22.10 0.69 1.81
N SER A 124 -21.01 1.46 1.95
CA SER A 124 -21.10 2.91 2.19
C SER A 124 -21.62 3.70 0.99
N LEU A 125 -21.50 3.14 -0.22
CA LEU A 125 -21.95 3.76 -1.47
C LEU A 125 -23.39 3.39 -1.88
N LYS A 126 -24.12 2.58 -1.10
CA LYS A 126 -25.42 1.99 -1.51
C LYS A 126 -26.48 3.01 -1.94
N ASN A 127 -26.46 4.20 -1.33
CA ASN A 127 -27.43 5.27 -1.59
C ASN A 127 -26.81 6.46 -2.34
N ILE A 128 -25.64 6.27 -2.97
CA ILE A 128 -24.90 7.31 -3.68
C ILE A 128 -24.73 6.86 -5.13
N ASP A 129 -25.25 7.64 -6.07
CA ASP A 129 -25.13 7.33 -7.49
C ASP A 129 -23.71 7.62 -7.99
N VAL A 130 -22.89 6.58 -8.08
CA VAL A 130 -21.50 6.64 -8.55
C VAL A 130 -21.32 6.14 -9.99
N ARG A 131 -22.38 5.66 -10.64
CA ARG A 131 -22.31 5.04 -11.99
C ARG A 131 -21.70 5.99 -13.02
N GLY A 132 -20.66 5.54 -13.71
CA GLY A 132 -19.98 6.30 -14.76
C GLY A 132 -19.24 7.56 -14.28
N LYS A 133 -18.95 7.68 -12.98
CA LYS A 133 -18.24 8.83 -12.37
C LYS A 133 -16.81 8.45 -11.99
N LEU A 134 -15.98 9.46 -11.71
CA LEU A 134 -14.74 9.31 -10.96
C LEU A 134 -15.06 9.47 -9.47
N VAL A 135 -14.78 8.45 -8.67
CA VAL A 135 -15.06 8.43 -7.24
C VAL A 135 -13.78 8.76 -6.47
N LEU A 136 -13.84 9.83 -5.70
CA LEU A 136 -12.78 10.23 -4.78
C LEU A 136 -12.95 9.50 -3.44
N CYS A 137 -11.90 8.82 -2.97
CA CYS A 137 -11.88 8.09 -1.71
C CYS A 137 -10.63 8.42 -0.92
N ASP A 138 -10.73 8.43 0.40
CA ASP A 138 -9.59 8.55 1.31
C ASP A 138 -8.99 7.17 1.62
N HIS A 139 -7.66 7.13 1.72
CA HIS A 139 -6.93 6.01 2.29
C HIS A 139 -7.34 5.79 3.75
N GLY A 140 -7.53 4.53 4.16
CA GLY A 140 -8.01 4.17 5.50
C GLY A 140 -9.26 3.29 5.52
N GLY A 141 -10.01 3.30 6.61
CA GLY A 141 -11.25 2.52 6.78
C GLY A 141 -11.06 1.01 6.91
N ASN A 142 -9.89 0.53 7.35
CA ASN A 142 -9.56 -0.89 7.53
C ASN A 142 -9.90 -1.78 6.33
N ILE A 143 -9.79 -1.22 5.12
CA ILE A 143 -10.08 -1.91 3.87
C ILE A 143 -8.92 -1.73 2.90
N GLY A 144 -8.47 -2.83 2.30
CA GLY A 144 -7.38 -2.80 1.32
C GLY A 144 -7.72 -1.94 0.10
N ILE A 145 -6.72 -1.23 -0.42
CA ILE A 145 -6.84 -0.30 -1.56
C ILE A 145 -7.51 -0.96 -2.78
N VAL A 146 -7.08 -2.17 -3.14
CA VAL A 146 -7.66 -2.94 -4.26
C VAL A 146 -9.13 -3.28 -4.01
N LYS A 147 -9.50 -3.59 -2.75
CA LYS A 147 -10.88 -3.92 -2.37
C LYS A 147 -11.81 -2.70 -2.45
N LYS A 148 -11.32 -1.49 -2.12
CA LYS A 148 -12.07 -0.23 -2.37
C LYS A 148 -12.40 -0.09 -3.86
N GLY A 149 -11.42 -0.35 -4.72
CA GLY A 149 -11.62 -0.39 -6.18
C GLY A 149 -12.69 -1.41 -6.58
N GLY A 150 -12.67 -2.62 -6.01
CA GLY A 150 -13.72 -3.62 -6.25
C GLY A 150 -15.13 -3.11 -5.92
N ILE A 151 -15.31 -2.48 -4.77
CA ILE A 151 -16.60 -1.91 -4.33
C ILE A 151 -17.10 -0.84 -5.32
N ILE A 152 -16.21 0.04 -5.77
CA ILE A 152 -16.55 1.10 -6.74
C ILE A 152 -16.92 0.49 -8.10
N LYS A 153 -16.20 -0.56 -8.53
CA LYS A 153 -16.53 -1.31 -9.74
C LYS A 153 -17.94 -1.90 -9.67
N GLU A 154 -18.25 -2.58 -8.57
CA GLU A 154 -19.56 -3.20 -8.34
C GLU A 154 -20.70 -2.18 -8.24
N ALA A 155 -20.42 -0.98 -7.71
CA ALA A 155 -21.41 0.08 -7.57
C ALA A 155 -21.79 0.78 -8.89
N GLY A 156 -21.02 0.59 -9.97
CA GLY A 156 -21.37 1.22 -11.24
C GLY A 156 -20.27 1.42 -12.27
N ASP A 157 -19.19 0.62 -12.23
CA ASP A 157 -18.03 0.68 -13.12
C ASP A 157 -17.41 2.09 -13.23
N ALA A 158 -17.27 2.73 -12.07
CA ALA A 158 -16.64 4.04 -11.93
C ALA A 158 -15.10 3.95 -11.92
N GLY A 159 -14.42 5.06 -12.20
CA GLY A 159 -13.00 5.22 -11.91
C GLY A 159 -12.77 5.59 -10.44
N MET A 160 -11.55 5.40 -9.92
CA MET A 160 -11.21 5.77 -8.54
C MET A 160 -10.03 6.74 -8.49
N ILE A 161 -10.16 7.80 -7.71
CA ILE A 161 -9.02 8.59 -7.24
C ILE A 161 -8.90 8.31 -5.74
N LEU A 162 -7.77 7.76 -5.32
CA LEU A 162 -7.49 7.49 -3.91
C LEU A 162 -6.54 8.57 -3.39
N ILE A 163 -6.97 9.34 -2.39
CA ILE A 163 -6.12 10.31 -1.69
C ILE A 163 -5.43 9.59 -0.53
N ASN A 164 -4.12 9.76 -0.42
CA ASN A 164 -3.33 9.23 0.70
C ASN A 164 -3.75 9.84 2.05
N ALA A 165 -3.54 9.17 3.18
CA ALA A 165 -3.80 9.80 4.47
C ALA A 165 -2.65 10.74 4.86
N PRO A 166 -2.88 11.71 5.77
CA PRO A 166 -1.87 12.70 6.16
C PRO A 166 -0.54 12.09 6.62
N LYS A 167 -0.61 10.95 7.31
CA LYS A 167 0.56 10.24 7.84
C LYS A 167 1.44 9.58 6.78
N GLU A 168 0.91 9.34 5.58
CA GLU A 168 1.68 8.76 4.47
C GLU A 168 2.26 9.83 3.53
N GLY A 169 1.77 11.07 3.59
CA GLY A 169 2.31 12.21 2.84
C GLY A 169 2.40 11.92 1.34
N TYR A 170 3.62 11.98 0.80
CA TYR A 170 3.93 11.72 -0.60
C TYR A 170 4.11 10.24 -0.97
N SER A 171 4.08 9.32 0.00
CA SER A 171 4.32 7.89 -0.25
C SER A 171 3.08 7.20 -0.80
N THR A 172 3.00 7.05 -2.11
CA THR A 172 1.93 6.32 -2.80
C THR A 172 2.30 4.85 -3.04
N LEU A 173 1.31 4.03 -3.39
CA LEU A 173 1.52 2.63 -3.78
C LEU A 173 0.84 2.37 -5.11
N ALA A 174 1.63 2.01 -6.12
CA ALA A 174 1.09 1.51 -7.37
C ALA A 174 0.40 0.15 -7.12
N ASN A 175 -0.93 0.12 -7.19
CA ASN A 175 -1.71 -1.11 -7.00
C ASN A 175 -2.33 -1.63 -8.31
N VAL A 176 -2.56 -2.94 -8.35
CA VAL A 176 -3.27 -3.65 -9.42
C VAL A 176 -4.78 -3.53 -9.22
N HIS A 177 -5.33 -2.40 -9.62
CA HIS A 177 -6.77 -2.18 -9.58
C HIS A 177 -7.51 -2.98 -10.66
N ALA A 178 -8.81 -3.22 -10.44
CA ALA A 178 -9.70 -3.83 -11.43
C ALA A 178 -10.45 -2.80 -12.30
N LEU A 179 -10.16 -1.51 -12.10
CA LEU A 179 -10.77 -0.34 -12.74
C LEU A 179 -9.69 0.74 -12.94
N PRO A 180 -9.93 1.76 -13.79
CA PRO A 180 -9.05 2.93 -13.88
C PRO A 180 -8.94 3.64 -12.54
N ALA A 181 -7.75 3.60 -11.94
CA ALA A 181 -7.49 4.19 -10.64
C ALA A 181 -6.19 4.98 -10.64
N SER A 182 -6.11 5.98 -9.76
CA SER A 182 -4.87 6.66 -9.42
C SER A 182 -4.81 6.91 -7.92
N HIS A 183 -3.70 6.50 -7.28
CA HIS A 183 -3.40 6.82 -5.89
C HIS A 183 -2.53 8.08 -5.88
N ILE A 184 -3.08 9.19 -5.38
CA ILE A 184 -2.39 10.48 -5.32
C ILE A 184 -1.88 10.78 -3.90
N PRO A 185 -0.74 11.49 -3.76
CA PRO A 185 -0.25 12.03 -2.50
C PRO A 185 -1.31 12.82 -1.71
N TYR A 186 -1.18 12.83 -0.38
CA TYR A 186 -2.04 13.68 0.46
C TYR A 186 -1.88 15.17 0.14
N ALA A 187 -0.68 15.60 -0.28
CA ALA A 187 -0.37 16.99 -0.59
C ALA A 187 -1.19 17.57 -1.76
N TYR A 188 -1.85 16.73 -2.54
CA TYR A 188 -2.68 17.11 -3.68
C TYR A 188 -4.18 17.14 -3.37
N GLY A 189 -4.59 16.69 -2.18
CA GLY A 189 -6.00 16.56 -1.76
C GLY A 189 -6.44 17.58 -0.73
#